data_AF-A0A4D5S672-F1
#
_entry.id   AF-A0A4D5S672-F1
#
_cell.length_a   1.000
_cell.length_b   1.000
_cell.length_c   1.000
_cell.angle_alpha   90.00
_cell.angle_beta   90.00
_cell.angle_gamma   90.00
#
_symmetry.space_group_name_H-M   'P 1'
#
loop_
_entity.id
_entity.type
_entity.pdbx_description
1 polymer ?
#
loop_
_entity_poly.entity_id
_entity_poly.type
_entity_poly.pdbx_seq_one_letter_code
_entity_poly.pdbx_strand_id
1 'polypeptide(L)'
;MGTFRPLGLMLASANPTARCMAEHVLGLMAALNATRLRLGDDGPDTKQWVERGVPGATLDTANEKYFYFHHTDGDTMTVEDPVNLDLCTAFWAAVSFVFADLSERLPR
;
A
#
# COMPACT_ATOMS: atom_id res chain seq x y z
N MET A 1 -0.62 -0.48 10.06
CA MET A 1 -1.24 -1.48 9.16
C MET A 1 -0.42 -2.75 9.29
N GLY A 2 -1.03 -3.94 9.31
CA GLY A 2 -0.29 -5.21 9.35
C GLY A 2 -0.24 -5.89 7.99
N THR A 3 0.57 -6.94 7.87
CA THR A 3 0.76 -7.81 6.69
C THR A 3 -0.39 -8.81 6.49
N PHE A 4 -1.62 -8.33 6.64
CA PHE A 4 -2.82 -9.07 6.24
C PHE A 4 -2.99 -9.08 4.73
N ARG A 5 -3.94 -9.89 4.23
CA ARG A 5 -4.21 -10.03 2.79
C ARG A 5 -4.22 -8.66 2.09
N PRO A 6 -3.35 -8.43 1.09
CA PRO A 6 -3.28 -7.15 0.41
C PRO A 6 -4.53 -6.94 -0.44
N LEU A 7 -5.00 -5.70 -0.46
CA LEU A 7 -6.16 -5.25 -1.23
C LEU A 7 -5.76 -4.20 -2.26
N GLY A 8 -4.66 -3.48 -2.05
CA GLY A 8 -4.07 -2.53 -3.00
C GLY A 8 -3.28 -1.43 -2.28
N LEU A 9 -3.48 -0.17 -2.66
CA LEU A 9 -2.82 0.98 -2.04
C LEU A 9 -3.81 1.99 -1.47
N MET A 10 -3.42 2.62 -0.37
CA MET A 10 -3.94 3.90 0.08
C MET A 10 -2.97 4.99 -0.38
N LEU A 11 -3.42 5.87 -1.27
CA LEU A 11 -2.63 6.95 -1.84
C LEU A 11 -2.89 8.26 -1.10
N ALA A 12 -1.79 8.90 -0.70
CA ALA A 12 -1.74 10.25 -0.16
C ALA A 12 -1.21 11.21 -1.23
N SER A 13 -2.13 11.72 -2.04
CA SER A 13 -1.86 12.77 -3.02
C SER A 13 -3.17 13.51 -3.35
N ALA A 14 -3.10 14.83 -3.40
CA ALA A 14 -4.21 15.66 -3.89
C ALA A 14 -4.22 15.79 -5.42
N ASN A 15 -3.17 15.30 -6.10
CA ASN A 15 -3.01 15.48 -7.54
C ASN A 15 -3.83 14.42 -8.32
N PRO A 16 -4.81 14.83 -9.14
CA PRO A 16 -5.68 13.89 -9.87
C PRO A 16 -4.92 13.06 -10.91
N THR A 17 -3.84 13.59 -11.48
CA THR A 17 -2.98 12.86 -12.42
C THR A 17 -2.19 11.77 -11.69
N ALA A 18 -1.64 12.06 -10.49
CA ALA A 18 -0.98 11.06 -9.67
C ALA A 18 -1.95 9.91 -9.29
N ARG A 19 -3.19 10.26 -8.95
CA ARG A 19 -4.25 9.28 -8.69
C ARG A 19 -4.51 8.41 -9.92
N CYS A 20 -4.73 9.00 -11.10
CA CYS A 20 -4.98 8.27 -12.34
C CYS A 20 -3.83 7.30 -12.67
N MET A 21 -2.58 7.75 -12.53
CA MET A 21 -1.41 6.89 -12.71
C MET A 21 -1.40 5.71 -11.74
N ALA A 22 -1.70 5.95 -10.45
CA ALA A 22 -1.77 4.89 -9.45
C ALA A 22 -2.91 3.87 -9.74
N GLU A 23 -4.07 4.32 -10.23
CA GLU A 23 -5.17 3.43 -10.65
C GLU A 23 -4.72 2.49 -11.79
N HIS A 24 -3.97 3.01 -12.78
CA HIS A 24 -3.43 2.20 -13.87
C HIS A 24 -2.38 1.19 -13.39
N VAL A 25 -1.47 1.60 -12.52
CA VAL A 25 -0.45 0.70 -11.94
C VAL A 25 -1.12 -0.42 -11.14
N LEU A 26 -2.12 -0.09 -10.31
CA LEU A 26 -2.86 -1.09 -9.53
C LEU A 26 -3.65 -2.06 -10.40
N GLY A 27 -4.10 -1.63 -11.59
CA GLY A 27 -4.75 -2.52 -12.55
C GLY A 27 -3.89 -3.72 -12.96
N LEU A 28 -2.55 -3.56 -12.95
CA LEU A 28 -1.61 -4.65 -13.25
C LEU A 28 -1.55 -5.71 -12.14
N MET A 29 -2.03 -5.40 -10.94
CA MET A 29 -2.01 -6.28 -9.76
C MET A 29 -3.23 -7.24 -9.71
N ALA A 30 -3.98 -7.36 -10.81
CA ALA A 30 -5.18 -8.19 -10.89
C ALA A 30 -4.93 -9.67 -10.55
N ALA A 31 -3.75 -10.20 -10.89
CA ALA A 31 -3.39 -11.59 -10.56
C ALA A 31 -3.28 -11.85 -9.05
N LEU A 32 -3.01 -10.81 -8.26
CA LEU A 32 -2.97 -10.87 -6.78
C LEU A 32 -4.31 -10.50 -6.13
N ASN A 33 -5.32 -10.11 -6.93
CA ASN A 33 -6.58 -9.56 -6.46
C ASN A 33 -6.41 -8.35 -5.51
N ALA A 34 -5.39 -7.52 -5.78
CA ALA A 34 -5.00 -6.38 -4.96
C ALA A 34 -5.02 -5.06 -5.76
N THR A 35 -6.15 -4.75 -6.40
CA THR A 35 -6.27 -3.62 -7.34
C THR A 35 -6.92 -2.37 -6.73
N ARG A 36 -7.25 -2.40 -5.44
CA ARG A 36 -7.99 -1.32 -4.79
C ARG A 36 -7.12 -0.07 -4.62
N LEU A 37 -7.62 1.07 -5.09
CA LEU A 37 -7.08 2.36 -4.70
C LEU A 37 -8.02 3.01 -3.68
N ARG A 38 -7.47 3.38 -2.52
CA ARG A 38 -8.12 4.26 -1.55
C ARG A 38 -7.38 5.59 -1.50
N LEU A 39 -8.11 6.67 -1.24
CA LEU A 39 -7.50 7.95 -0.88
C LEU A 39 -7.47 8.07 0.64
N GLY A 40 -6.36 8.59 1.18
CA GLY A 40 -6.21 8.77 2.61
C GLY A 40 -4.82 9.28 2.97
N ASP A 41 -4.55 9.33 4.26
CA ASP A 41 -3.25 9.70 4.78
C ASP A 41 -2.23 8.57 4.56
N ASP A 42 -0.97 8.95 4.43
CA ASP A 42 0.14 8.00 4.35
C ASP A 42 0.57 7.51 5.74
N GLY A 43 1.42 6.50 5.75
CA GLY A 43 2.05 5.98 6.96
C GLY A 43 2.82 7.06 7.74
N PRO A 44 3.00 6.86 9.06
CA PRO A 44 3.63 7.85 9.93
C PRO A 44 5.07 8.17 9.50
N ASP A 45 5.77 7.21 8.90
CA ASP A 45 7.19 7.32 8.55
C ASP A 45 7.46 8.25 7.35
N THR A 46 6.51 8.36 6.42
CA THR A 46 6.63 9.13 5.17
C THR A 46 5.83 10.43 5.19
N LYS A 47 5.03 10.67 6.24
CA LYS A 47 4.16 11.84 6.39
C LYS A 47 4.84 13.18 6.08
N GLN A 48 6.06 13.40 6.56
CA GLN A 48 6.79 14.66 6.34
C GLN A 48 7.08 14.95 4.86
N TRP A 49 7.13 13.92 4.02
CA TRP A 49 7.38 14.03 2.59
C TRP A 49 6.08 14.39 1.87
N VAL A 50 4.99 13.72 2.26
CA VAL A 50 3.63 13.99 1.78
C VAL A 50 3.20 15.40 2.09
N GLU A 51 3.45 15.89 3.30
CA GLU A 51 3.18 17.29 3.69
C GLU A 51 3.96 18.32 2.85
N ARG A 52 5.03 17.90 2.19
CA ARG A 52 5.84 18.71 1.25
C ARG A 52 5.47 18.46 -0.22
N GLY A 53 4.35 17.82 -0.47
CA GLY A 53 3.80 17.55 -1.80
C GLY A 53 4.40 16.34 -2.51
N VAL A 54 5.17 15.47 -1.84
CA VAL A 54 5.62 14.22 -2.46
C VAL A 54 4.48 13.20 -2.40
N PRO A 55 4.03 12.60 -3.51
CA PRO A 55 3.02 11.54 -3.45
C PRO A 55 3.50 10.38 -2.58
N GLY A 56 2.67 10.00 -1.59
CA GLY A 56 2.92 8.89 -0.69
C GLY A 56 1.91 7.77 -0.89
N ALA A 57 2.27 6.55 -0.53
CA ALA A 57 1.34 5.43 -0.58
C ALA A 57 1.66 4.38 0.50
N THR A 58 0.62 3.86 1.12
CA THR A 58 0.68 2.80 2.12
C THR A 58 -0.05 1.57 1.61
N LEU A 59 0.44 0.37 1.97
CA LEU A 59 -0.23 -0.89 1.66
C LEU A 59 -1.62 -0.93 2.30
N ASP A 60 -2.64 -1.13 1.48
CA ASP A 60 -4.01 -1.30 1.94
C ASP A 60 -4.32 -2.80 2.06
N THR A 61 -4.66 -3.24 3.28
CA THR A 61 -4.85 -4.66 3.61
C THR A 61 -6.20 -4.93 4.27
N ALA A 62 -6.63 -6.18 4.31
CA ALA A 62 -7.80 -6.65 5.06
C ALA A 62 -7.51 -6.61 6.58
N ASN A 63 -7.52 -5.40 7.14
CA ASN A 63 -6.98 -5.07 8.47
C ASN A 63 -8.03 -5.12 9.60
N GLU A 64 -9.15 -5.83 9.42
CA GLU A 64 -10.27 -5.81 10.39
C GLU A 64 -9.87 -6.27 11.79
N LYS A 65 -8.84 -7.13 11.88
CA LYS A 65 -8.31 -7.67 13.14
C LYS A 65 -7.03 -7.00 13.62
N TYR A 66 -6.50 -6.00 12.92
CA TYR A 66 -5.22 -5.37 13.26
C TYR A 66 -5.16 -4.92 14.73
N PHE A 67 -6.19 -4.21 15.18
CA PHE A 67 -6.28 -3.69 16.55
C PHE A 67 -6.63 -4.73 17.62
N TYR A 68 -6.80 -6.00 17.24
CA TYR A 68 -6.95 -7.07 18.24
C TYR A 68 -5.59 -7.48 18.80
N PHE A 69 -4.52 -7.26 18.04
CA PHE A 69 -3.16 -7.70 18.38
C PHE A 69 -2.20 -6.53 18.57
N HIS A 70 -2.34 -5.46 17.77
CA HIS A 70 -1.44 -4.31 17.79
C HIS A 70 -1.26 -3.73 19.21
N HIS A 71 0.00 -3.57 19.63
CA HIS A 71 0.38 -3.09 20.95
C HIS A 71 -0.15 -3.94 22.13
N THR A 72 -0.25 -5.26 21.94
CA THR A 72 -0.58 -6.23 22.99
C THR A 72 0.43 -7.38 22.97
N ASP A 73 0.44 -8.21 24.02
CA ASP A 73 1.24 -9.44 24.05
C ASP A 73 0.80 -10.49 23.00
N GLY A 74 -0.33 -10.26 22.32
CA GLY A 74 -0.81 -11.07 21.21
C GLY A 74 -0.10 -10.81 19.88
N ASP A 75 0.68 -9.72 19.75
CA ASP A 75 1.47 -9.40 18.56
C ASP A 75 2.70 -10.33 18.45
N THR A 76 2.46 -11.54 17.98
CA THR A 76 3.45 -12.62 17.92
C THR A 76 3.38 -13.34 16.57
N MET A 77 4.40 -14.13 16.23
CA MET A 77 4.43 -14.90 14.97
C MET A 77 3.22 -15.83 14.74
N THR A 78 2.44 -16.13 15.78
CA THR A 78 1.25 -16.98 15.66
C THR A 78 0.09 -16.31 14.94
N VAL A 79 0.08 -14.96 14.84
CA VAL A 79 -0.97 -14.22 14.14
C VAL A 79 -0.66 -14.03 12.65
N GLU A 80 0.58 -14.29 12.23
CA GLU A 80 1.01 -14.12 10.85
C GLU A 80 0.54 -15.30 9.98
N ASP A 81 -0.03 -14.97 8.83
CA ASP A 81 -0.36 -15.94 7.78
C ASP A 81 0.73 -15.88 6.70
N PRO A 82 1.53 -16.95 6.50
CA PRO A 82 2.62 -16.94 5.54
C PRO A 82 2.14 -16.67 4.11
N VAL A 83 0.91 -17.06 3.74
CA VAL A 83 0.38 -16.79 2.40
C VAL A 83 0.10 -15.29 2.23
N ASN A 84 -0.44 -14.61 3.25
CA ASN A 84 -0.65 -13.17 3.18
C ASN A 84 0.66 -12.40 3.14
N LEU A 85 1.68 -12.86 3.87
CA LEU A 85 3.01 -12.28 3.84
C LEU A 85 3.66 -12.40 2.46
N ASP A 86 3.56 -13.56 1.82
CA ASP A 86 4.03 -13.79 0.45
C ASP A 86 3.28 -12.90 -0.55
N LEU A 87 1.96 -12.77 -0.42
CA LEU A 87 1.16 -11.88 -1.26
C LEU A 87 1.55 -10.41 -1.09
N CYS A 88 1.79 -9.95 0.15
CA CYS A 88 2.27 -8.59 0.42
C CYS A 88 3.65 -8.36 -0.20
N THR A 89 4.54 -9.35 -0.11
CA THR A 89 5.89 -9.30 -0.68
C THR A 89 5.82 -9.21 -2.21
N ALA A 90 5.04 -10.07 -2.85
CA ALA A 90 4.82 -10.05 -4.29
C ALA A 90 4.21 -8.73 -4.77
N PHE A 91 3.22 -8.22 -4.02
CA PHE A 91 2.58 -6.93 -4.32
C PHE A 91 3.58 -5.78 -4.26
N TRP A 92 4.34 -5.65 -3.17
CA TRP A 92 5.32 -4.59 -3.03
C TRP A 92 6.41 -4.67 -4.09
N ALA A 93 6.96 -5.86 -4.35
CA ALA A 93 7.97 -6.04 -5.38
C ALA A 93 7.47 -5.58 -6.76
N ALA A 94 6.27 -6.02 -7.15
CA ALA A 94 5.70 -5.69 -8.46
C ALA A 94 5.34 -4.20 -8.56
N VAL A 95 4.63 -3.65 -7.57
CA VAL A 95 4.15 -2.26 -7.63
C VAL A 95 5.32 -1.27 -7.57
N SER A 96 6.34 -1.54 -6.74
CA SER A 96 7.54 -0.71 -6.65
C SER A 96 8.36 -0.77 -7.94
N PHE A 97 8.48 -1.94 -8.57
CA PHE A 97 9.13 -2.06 -9.86
C PHE A 97 8.42 -1.20 -10.91
N VAL A 98 7.10 -1.31 -11.04
CA VAL A 98 6.34 -0.53 -12.03
C VAL A 98 6.48 0.96 -11.78
N PHE A 99 6.32 1.45 -10.54
CA PHE A 99 6.48 2.87 -10.23
C PHE A 99 7.89 3.39 -10.51
N ALA A 100 8.92 2.57 -10.28
CA ALA A 100 10.31 2.94 -10.55
C ALA A 100 10.62 2.98 -12.06
N ASP A 101 9.92 2.18 -12.87
CA ASP A 101 10.12 2.05 -14.31
C ASP A 101 9.23 3.00 -15.15
N LEU A 102 8.38 3.82 -14.52
CA LEU A 102 7.58 4.81 -15.24
C LEU A 102 8.48 5.86 -15.90
N SER A 103 8.21 6.17 -17.17
CA SER A 103 8.91 7.24 -17.90
C SER A 103 8.64 8.63 -17.32
N GLU A 104 7.48 8.79 -16.68
CA GLU A 104 7.05 10.02 -16.02
C GLU A 104 6.83 9.77 -14.53
N ARG A 105 7.33 10.68 -13.70
CA ARG A 105 7.14 10.60 -12.25
C ARG A 105 5.71 10.98 -11.88
N LEU A 106 5.21 10.42 -10.77
CA LEU A 106 3.96 10.90 -10.20
C LEU A 106 4.10 12.39 -9.88
N PRO A 107 3.17 13.23 -10.36
CA PRO A 107 3.24 14.66 -10.12
C PRO A 107 2.94 14.97 -8.65
N ARG A 108 3.60 16.02 -8.16
CA ARG A 108 3.35 16.60 -6.83
C ARG A 108 2.01 17.32 -6.78
#